data_AF-A0A3D5BT15-F1
#
_entry.id   AF-A0A3D5BT15-F1
#
_cell.length_a   1.000
_cell.length_b   1.000
_cell.length_c   1.000
_cell.angle_alpha   90.00
_cell.angle_beta   90.00
_cell.angle_gamma   90.00
#
_symmetry.space_group_name_H-M   'P 1'
#
loop_
_entity.id
_entity.type
_entity.pdbx_description
1 polymer ?
#
loop_
_entity_poly.entity_id
_entity_poly.type
_entity_poly.pdbx_seq_one_letter_code
_entity_poly.pdbx_strand_id
1 'polypeptide(L)'
;MAIPRLGQDVLVTFLEGAPDRPVITGRVFNSRNPVQYPLPEHKTRTVFKSMSTPGREGELRGFNELRIEDKKGREEICAHAIQPNLHA
;
A
#
# COMPACT_ATOMS: atom_id res chain seq x y z
N MET A 1 -5.33 7.09 8.26
CA MET A 1 -3.91 7.15 8.64
C MET A 1 -3.23 5.84 8.24
N ALA A 2 -2.04 5.86 7.65
CA ALA A 2 -1.33 4.65 7.22
C ALA A 2 0.15 4.71 7.62
N ILE A 3 0.51 3.96 8.66
CA ILE A 3 1.84 3.95 9.26
C ILE A 3 2.82 3.18 8.35
N PRO A 4 4.00 3.73 8.01
CA PRO A 4 5.04 2.99 7.29
C PRO A 4 5.45 1.73 8.06
N ARG A 5 5.72 0.63 7.34
CA ARG A 5 6.18 -0.65 7.91
C ARG A 5 7.67 -0.84 7.68
N LEU A 6 8.28 -1.71 8.49
CA LEU A 6 9.67 -2.11 8.32
C LEU A 6 9.90 -2.61 6.88
N GLY A 7 11.00 -2.15 6.27
CA GLY A 7 11.40 -2.48 4.90
C GLY A 7 10.76 -1.62 3.81
N GLN A 8 9.86 -0.70 4.14
CA GLN A 8 9.31 0.25 3.16
C GLN A 8 10.18 1.50 3.03
N ASP A 9 10.34 1.97 1.79
CA ASP A 9 11.05 3.21 1.51
C ASP A 9 10.14 4.43 1.72
N VAL A 10 10.71 5.46 2.34
CA VAL A 10 10.02 6.70 2.69
C VAL A 10 10.77 7.91 2.17
N LEU A 11 10.04 8.98 1.87
CA LEU A 11 10.61 10.29 1.64
C LEU A 11 10.75 10.99 2.99
N VAL A 12 11.98 11.41 3.30
CA VAL A 12 12.29 12.19 4.49
C VAL A 12 12.56 13.63 4.07
N THR A 13 11.84 14.55 4.68
CA THR A 13 12.06 15.99 4.58
C THR A 13 12.56 16.50 5.92
N PHE A 14 13.35 17.56 5.90
CA PHE A 14 13.92 18.17 7.09
C PHE A 14 13.24 19.50 7.35
N LEU A 15 12.67 19.68 8.54
CA LEU A 15 11.99 20.93 8.89
C LEU A 15 12.99 22.08 8.85
N GLU A 16 12.66 23.15 8.12
CA GLU A 16 13.53 24.33 7.92
C GLU A 16 14.91 23.97 7.32
N GLY A 17 15.04 22.80 6.69
CA GLY A 17 16.32 22.30 6.19
C GLY A 17 17.27 21.78 7.30
N ALA A 18 16.80 21.70 8.55
CA ALA A 18 17.61 21.26 9.68
C ALA A 18 17.75 19.72 9.70
N PRO A 19 18.95 19.16 9.47
CA PRO A 19 19.16 17.71 9.29
C PRO A 19 18.85 16.88 10.55
N ASP A 20 18.80 17.50 11.72
CA ASP A 20 18.43 16.92 13.01
C ASP A 20 16.90 16.87 13.24
N ARG A 21 16.11 17.43 12.32
CA ARG A 21 14.63 17.48 12.40
C ARG A 21 13.95 16.76 11.23
N PRO A 22 14.13 15.43 11.10
CA PRO A 22 13.53 14.66 10.02
C PRO A 22 12.02 14.46 10.21
N VAL A 23 11.28 14.50 9.11
CA VAL A 23 9.85 14.20 9.01
C VAL A 23 9.58 13.34 7.80
N ILE A 24 8.81 12.27 7.98
CA ILE A 24 8.35 11.43 6.86
C ILE A 24 7.20 12.14 6.15
N THR A 25 7.37 12.43 4.86
CA THR A 25 6.40 13.16 4.03
C THR A 25 5.76 12.31 2.95
N GLY A 26 6.32 11.14 2.66
CA GLY A 26 5.79 10.25 1.63
C GLY A 26 6.31 8.83 1.73
N ARG A 27 5.68 7.94 0.95
CA ARG A 27 6.13 6.57 0.70
C ARG A 27 6.29 6.38 -0.79
N VAL A 28 7.27 5.56 -1.18
CA VAL A 28 7.55 5.26 -2.58
C VAL A 28 7.59 3.77 -2.82
N PHE A 29 7.27 3.37 -4.04
CA PHE A 29 7.42 1.99 -4.50
C PHE A 29 8.81 1.80 -5.13
N ASN A 30 9.35 0.60 -5.00
CA ASN A 30 10.64 0.21 -5.58
C ASN A 30 10.61 -1.27 -5.99
N SER A 31 11.74 -1.84 -6.39
CA SER A 31 11.81 -3.25 -6.82
C SER A 31 11.55 -4.26 -5.70
N ARG A 32 11.80 -3.90 -4.43
CA ARG A 32 11.53 -4.74 -3.24
C ARG A 32 10.10 -4.58 -2.71
N ASN A 33 9.54 -3.39 -2.84
CA ASN A 33 8.16 -3.04 -2.50
C ASN A 33 7.46 -2.50 -3.75
N PRO A 34 7.09 -3.38 -4.71
CA PRO A 34 6.48 -2.96 -5.95
C PRO A 34 5.08 -2.41 -5.73
N VAL A 35 4.57 -1.72 -6.74
CA VAL A 35 3.16 -1.35 -6.84
C VAL A 35 2.26 -2.58 -6.74
N GLN A 36 1.04 -2.39 -6.24
CA GLN A 36 0.09 -3.48 -5.96
C GLN A 36 -0.41 -4.20 -7.22
N TYR A 37 -0.40 -3.49 -8.35
CA TYR A 37 -0.81 -3.99 -9.65
C TYR A 37 0.24 -3.65 -10.70
N PRO A 38 0.58 -4.56 -11.63
CA PRO A 38 1.53 -4.29 -12.69
C PRO A 38 1.20 -3.03 -13.50
N LEU A 39 2.22 -2.22 -13.72
CA LEU A 39 2.18 -1.04 -14.59
C LEU A 39 2.98 -1.32 -15.87
N PRO A 40 2.58 -0.77 -17.03
CA PRO A 40 1.52 0.24 -17.22
C PRO A 40 0.11 -0.34 -17.45
N GLU A 41 -0.07 -1.66 -17.41
CA GLU A 41 -1.35 -2.34 -17.71
C GLU A 41 -2.53 -1.80 -16.89
N HIS A 42 -2.30 -1.54 -15.59
CA HIS A 42 -3.33 -1.10 -14.65
C HIS A 42 -3.23 0.38 -14.26
N LYS A 43 -2.74 1.23 -15.17
CA LYS A 43 -2.52 2.67 -14.92
C LYS A 43 -3.76 3.49 -14.55
N THR A 44 -4.97 2.97 -14.82
CA THR A 44 -6.26 3.62 -14.52
C THR A 44 -6.84 3.20 -13.17
N ARG A 45 -6.08 2.46 -12.36
CA ARG A 45 -6.52 2.01 -11.04
C ARG A 45 -6.01 2.90 -9.93
N THR A 46 -6.92 3.33 -9.07
CA THR A 46 -6.60 3.90 -7.76
C THR A 46 -6.81 2.83 -6.69
N VAL A 47 -5.80 2.59 -5.84
CA VAL A 47 -5.78 1.43 -4.95
C VAL A 47 -5.38 1.81 -3.54
N PHE A 48 -6.20 1.43 -2.56
CA PHE A 48 -5.85 1.38 -1.15
C PHE A 48 -5.89 -0.07 -0.68
N LYS A 49 -4.74 -0.73 -0.69
CA LYS A 49 -4.59 -2.14 -0.30
C LYS A 49 -3.71 -2.27 0.94
N SER A 50 -4.20 -3.00 1.94
CA SER A 50 -3.47 -3.32 3.16
C SER A 50 -2.80 -4.70 3.07
N MET A 51 -2.22 -5.14 4.17
CA MET A 51 -1.72 -6.51 4.35
C MET A 51 -1.87 -6.84 5.84
N SER A 52 -2.56 -7.93 6.18
CA SER A 52 -2.80 -8.35 7.58
C SER A 52 -1.49 -8.45 8.34
N THR A 53 -1.37 -7.99 9.59
CA THR A 53 -0.11 -7.90 10.36
C THR A 53 -0.30 -8.22 11.85
N PRO A 54 0.69 -8.82 12.55
CA PRO A 54 2.05 -9.23 12.11
C PRO A 54 2.04 -10.42 11.13
N GLY A 55 3.17 -10.70 10.50
CA GLY A 55 3.38 -11.88 9.66
C GLY A 55 4.86 -12.06 9.35
N ARG A 56 5.27 -13.28 9.01
CA ARG A 56 6.67 -13.64 8.72
C ARG A 56 7.03 -13.33 7.26
N GLU A 57 8.31 -13.18 6.97
CA GLU A 57 8.79 -13.06 5.60
C GLU A 57 8.47 -14.35 4.83
N GLY A 58 7.96 -14.21 3.59
CA GLY A 58 7.51 -15.34 2.78
C GLY A 58 6.14 -15.93 3.16
N GLU A 59 5.50 -15.46 4.23
CA GLU A 59 4.16 -15.91 4.62
C GLU A 59 3.09 -15.29 3.70
N LEU A 60 2.17 -16.13 3.19
CA LEU A 60 0.98 -15.65 2.50
C LEU A 60 0.05 -14.99 3.52
N ARG A 61 -0.18 -13.69 3.33
CA ARG A 61 -0.98 -12.87 4.24
C ARG A 61 -2.23 -12.36 3.53
N GLY A 62 -3.34 -12.31 4.27
CA GLY A 62 -4.57 -11.67 3.80
C GLY A 62 -4.40 -10.16 3.61
N PHE A 63 -5.38 -9.54 2.94
CA PHE A 63 -5.41 -8.09 2.74
C PHE A 63 -6.83 -7.55 2.76
N ASN A 64 -6.98 -6.28 3.09
CA ASN A 64 -8.18 -5.52 2.76
C ASN A 64 -7.86 -4.61 1.58
N GLU A 65 -8.84 -4.33 0.74
CA GLU A 65 -8.66 -3.47 -0.43
C GLU A 65 -9.90 -2.62 -0.68
N LEU A 66 -9.67 -1.35 -0.99
CA LEU A 66 -10.59 -0.51 -1.73
C LEU A 66 -9.89 -0.10 -3.03
N ARG A 67 -10.52 -0.41 -4.16
CA ARG A 67 -9.95 -0.17 -5.49
C ARG A 67 -10.99 0.49 -6.38
N ILE A 68 -10.57 1.50 -7.13
CA ILE A 68 -11.37 2.21 -8.12
C ILE A 68 -10.69 2.00 -9.48
N GLU A 69 -11.43 1.50 -10.46
CA GLU A 69 -11.01 1.38 -11.86
C GLU A 69 -11.72 2.46 -12.68
N ASP A 70 -10.96 3.36 -13.31
CA ASP A 70 -11.48 4.46 -14.11
C ASP A 70 -11.38 4.21 -15.63
N LYS A 71 -11.13 2.95 -16.03
CA LYS A 71 -11.09 2.58 -17.46
C LYS A 71 -12.48 2.73 -18.07
N LYS A 72 -12.61 3.65 -19.05
CA LYS A 72 -13.87 3.94 -19.75
C LYS A 72 -14.60 2.68 -20.24
N GLY A 73 -15.87 2.54 -19.84
CA GLY A 73 -16.73 1.40 -20.17
C GLY A 73 -16.43 0.12 -19.37
N ARG A 74 -15.54 0.20 -18.37
CA ARG A 74 -15.17 -0.86 -17.43
C ARG A 74 -14.94 -0.30 -16.02
N GLU A 75 -15.63 0.79 -15.71
CA GLU A 75 -15.53 1.48 -14.42
C GLU A 75 -16.00 0.54 -13.29
N GLU A 76 -15.25 0.49 -12.18
CA GLU A 76 -15.55 -0.40 -11.06
C GLU A 76 -15.11 0.23 -9.74
N ILE A 77 -15.90 0.04 -8.68
CA ILE A 77 -15.44 0.16 -7.30
C ILE A 77 -15.46 -1.24 -6.68
N CYS A 78 -14.30 -1.71 -6.24
CA CYS A 78 -14.13 -3.00 -5.57
C CYS A 78 -13.78 -2.77 -4.10
N ALA A 79 -14.53 -3.43 -3.21
CA ALA A 79 -14.23 -3.51 -1.80
C ALA A 79 -14.00 -4.98 -1.42
N HIS A 80 -12.80 -5.29 -0.94
CA HIS A 80 -12.45 -6.60 -0.44
C HIS A 80 -12.10 -6.50 1.05
N ALA A 81 -12.73 -7.36 1.84
CA ALA A 81 -12.42 -7.53 3.25
C ALA A 81 -11.94 -8.96 3.48
N ILE A 82 -10.77 -9.12 4.08
CA ILE A 82 -10.35 -10.42 4.59
C ILE A 82 -11.24 -10.76 5.80
N GLN A 83 -11.84 -11.95 5.80
CA GLN A 83 -12.53 -12.43 6.98
C GLN A 83 -11.51 -12.84 8.06
N PRO A 84 -11.67 -12.41 9.32
CA PRO A 84 -11.05 -13.11 10.42
C PRO A 84 -11.71 -14.49 10.53
N ASN A 85 -10.94 -15.57 10.52
CA ASN A 85 -11.46 -16.91 10.77
C ASN A 85 -12.29 -16.92 12.06
N LEU A 86 -13.62 -17.09 11.97
CA LEU A 86 -14.52 -17.10 13.13
C LEU A 86 -14.71 -18.50 13.74
N HIS A 87 -13.88 -19.46 13.36
CA HIS A 87 -13.91 -20.82 13.87
C HIS A 87 -12.49 -21.35 14.09
N ALA A 88 -12.07 -21.39 15.35
CA ALA A 88 -11.12 -22.33 15.93
C ALA A 88 -11.52 -22.54 17.40
#